data_AF-A0AAV6YE51-F1
#
_entry.id   AF-A0AAV6YE51-F1
#
_cell.length_a   1.000
_cell.length_b   1.000
_cell.length_c   1.000
_cell.angle_alpha   90.00
_cell.angle_beta   90.00
_cell.angle_gamma   90.00
#
_symmetry.space_group_name_H-M   'P 1'
#
loop_
_entity.id
_entity.type
_entity.pdbx_description
1 polymer ?
#
loop_
_entity_poly.entity_id
_entity_poly.type
_entity_poly.pdbx_seq_one_letter_code
_entity_poly.pdbx_strand_id
1 'polypeptide(L)' 'VERFSQEVQIPEARCFYGFQILIENIHSEMYSLLIETYIKDPHRRNFLFNAIETMPCIRKKAEWALQWISNRKALF' A
#
# COMPACT_ATOMS: atom_id res chain seq x y z
N VAL A 1 2.94 -7.55 2.69
CA VAL A 1 4.07 -8.40 2.23
C VAL A 1 4.79 -9.08 3.38
N GLU A 2 4.85 -8.46 4.56
CA GLU A 2 5.51 -9.03 5.75
C GLU A 2 5.01 -10.44 6.15
N ARG A 3 3.69 -10.69 6.17
CA ARG A 3 3.13 -12.04 6.45
C ARG A 3 3.61 -13.09 5.43
N PHE A 4 3.40 -12.85 4.15
CA PHE A 4 3.78 -13.80 3.09
C PHE A 4 5.29 -14.05 2.99
N SER A 5 6.12 -13.00 3.17
CA SER A 5 7.57 -13.15 3.15
C SER A 5 8.11 -13.92 4.37
N GLN A 6 7.37 -13.96 5.48
CA GLN A 6 7.72 -14.74 6.67
C GLN A 6 7.21 -16.18 6.58
N GLU A 7 6.06 -16.41 5.94
CA GLU A 7 5.46 -17.74 5.80
C GLU A 7 6.15 -18.60 4.73
N VAL A 8 6.54 -18.00 3.60
CA VAL A 8 7.18 -18.73 2.49
C VAL A 8 8.69 -18.92 2.76
N GLN A 9 9.12 -20.18 2.88
CA GLN A 9 10.51 -20.53 3.15
C GLN A 9 11.37 -20.73 1.89
N ILE A 10 10.75 -20.82 0.72
CA ILE A 10 11.45 -21.03 -0.56
C ILE A 10 12.34 -19.82 -0.86
N PRO A 11 13.67 -19.99 -0.99
CA PRO A 11 14.62 -18.89 -1.15
C PRO A 11 14.32 -17.98 -2.36
N GLU A 12 13.95 -18.56 -3.49
CA GLU A 12 13.62 -17.85 -4.72
C GLU A 12 12.41 -16.92 -4.52
N ALA A 13 11.38 -17.41 -3.82
CA ALA A 13 10.19 -16.63 -3.51
C ALA A 13 10.49 -15.51 -2.49
N ARG A 14 11.38 -15.76 -1.51
CA ARG A 14 11.83 -14.72 -0.56
C ARG A 14 12.61 -13.62 -1.26
N CYS A 15 13.50 -13.99 -2.19
CA CYS A 15 14.21 -13.04 -3.04
C CYS A 15 13.24 -12.17 -3.83
N PHE A 16 12.25 -12.80 -4.48
CA PHE A 16 11.20 -12.08 -5.21
C PHE A 16 10.43 -11.10 -4.31
N TYR A 17 9.97 -11.53 -3.13
CA TYR A 17 9.26 -10.63 -2.20
C TYR A 17 10.13 -9.48 -1.70
N GLY A 18 11.44 -9.71 -1.53
CA GLY A 18 12.39 -8.63 -1.21
C GLY A 18 12.43 -7.55 -2.29
N PHE A 19 12.55 -7.96 -3.56
CA PHE A 19 12.48 -7.04 -4.70
C PHE A 19 11.11 -6.37 -4.83
N GLN A 20 10.02 -7.10 -4.58
CA GLN A 20 8.68 -6.55 -4.62
C GLN A 20 8.53 -5.42 -3.58
N ILE A 21 9.02 -5.59 -2.35
CA ILE A 21 8.99 -4.53 -1.32
C ILE A 21 9.78 -3.31 -1.77
N LEU A 22 10.98 -3.52 -2.34
CA LEU A 22 11.82 -2.43 -2.85
C LEU A 22 11.09 -1.63 -3.93
N ILE A 23 10.53 -2.31 -4.93
CA ILE A 23 9.84 -1.68 -6.05
C ILE A 23 8.57 -0.97 -5.60
N GLU A 24 7.79 -1.55 -4.67
CA GLU A 24 6.62 -0.89 -4.10
C GLU A 24 6.97 0.40 -3.34
N ASN A 25 8.12 0.46 -2.66
CA ASN A 25 8.59 1.70 -2.04
C ASN A 25 8.92 2.78 -3.08
N ILE A 26 9.60 2.40 -4.17
CA ILE A 26 9.88 3.31 -5.30
C ILE A 26 8.57 3.80 -5.93
N HIS A 27 7.58 2.91 -6.10
CA HIS A 27 6.27 3.30 -6.60
C HIS A 27 5.59 4.34 -5.70
N SER A 28 5.64 4.15 -4.38
CA SER A 28 5.06 5.10 -3.42
C SER A 28 5.72 6.48 -3.50
N GLU A 29 7.05 6.53 -3.58
CA GLU A 29 7.79 7.79 -3.75
C GLU A 29 7.44 8.47 -5.08
N MET A 30 7.45 7.70 -6.18
CA MET A 30 7.12 8.20 -7.50
C MET A 30 5.73 8.83 -7.54
N TYR A 31 4.69 8.15 -7.02
CA TYR A 31 3.34 8.72 -6.99
C TYR A 31 3.24 9.96 -6.11
N SER A 32 3.95 9.99 -4.98
CA SER A 32 3.99 11.17 -4.10
C SER A 32 4.58 12.37 -4.84
N LEU A 33 5.69 12.17 -5.56
CA LEU A 33 6.32 13.20 -6.39
C LEU A 33 5.40 13.66 -7.53
N LEU A 34 4.70 12.75 -8.21
CA LEU A 34 3.75 13.13 -9.26
C LEU A 34 2.60 13.98 -8.71
N ILE A 35 2.06 13.61 -7.53
CA ILE A 35 1.01 14.39 -6.86
C ILE A 35 1.52 15.80 -6.52
N GLU A 36 2.71 15.92 -5.93
CA GLU A 36 3.31 17.23 -5.65
C GLU A 36 3.58 18.04 -6.91
N THR A 37 4.01 17.37 -7.98
CA THR A 37 4.38 18.01 -9.24
C THR A 37 3.15 18.54 -9.97
N TYR A 38 2.09 17.75 -10.08
CA TYR A 38 0.91 18.12 -10.88
C TYR A 38 -0.17 18.84 -10.08
N ILE A 39 -0.30 18.60 -8.78
CA ILE A 39 -1.33 19.23 -7.95
C ILE A 39 -0.73 20.42 -7.19
N LYS A 40 -0.90 21.62 -7.76
CA LYS A 40 -0.37 22.87 -7.20
C LYS A 40 -1.18 23.41 -6.02
N ASP A 41 -2.48 23.11 -5.97
CA ASP A 41 -3.35 23.53 -4.86
C ASP A 41 -3.04 22.70 -3.60
N PRO A 42 -2.55 23.32 -2.51
CA PRO A 42 -2.23 22.62 -1.27
C PRO A 42 -3.45 21.94 -0.63
N HIS A 43 -4.65 22.50 -0.77
CA HIS A 43 -5.86 21.92 -0.19
C HIS A 43 -6.25 20.62 -0.89
N ARG A 44 -6.28 20.62 -2.22
CA ARG A 44 -6.52 19.42 -3.02
C ARG A 44 -5.42 18.36 -2.84
N ARG A 45 -4.16 18.79 -2.70
CA ARG A 45 -3.04 17.89 -2.40
C ARG A 45 -3.22 17.21 -1.04
N ASN A 46 -3.56 17.97 0.00
CA ASN A 46 -3.81 17.41 1.34
C ASN A 46 -5.01 16.47 1.35
N PHE A 47 -6.07 16.78 0.59
CA PHE A 47 -7.21 15.88 0.41
C PHE A 47 -6.80 14.53 -0.20
N LEU A 48 -5.91 14.53 -1.20
CA LEU A 48 -5.42 13.33 -1.86
C LEU A 48 -4.44 12.52 -1.00
N PHE A 49 -3.62 13.17 -0.17
CA PHE A 49 -2.77 12.44 0.77
C PHE A 49 -3.58 11.78 1.90
N ASN A 50 -4.70 12.38 2.30
CA ASN A 50 -5.61 11.81 3.30
C ASN A 50 -6.75 11.00 2.66
N ALA A 51 -6.54 10.47 1.45
CA ALA A 51 -7.61 9.85 0.65
C ALA A 51 -8.27 8.63 1.31
N ILE A 52 -7.60 7.97 2.26
CA ILE A 52 -8.21 6.90 3.07
C ILE A 52 -9.40 7.42 3.88
N GLU A 53 -9.33 8.65 4.40
CA GLU A 53 -10.39 9.26 5.20
C GLU A 53 -11.38 10.03 4.32
N THR A 54 -10.87 10.68 3.27
CA THR A 54 -11.64 11.63 2.47
C THR A 54 -12.36 11.00 1.27
N MET A 55 -11.93 9.83 0.79
CA MET A 55 -12.52 9.15 -0.37
C MET A 55 -13.20 7.83 0.03
N PRO A 56 -14.54 7.72 -0.08
CA PRO A 56 -15.27 6.53 0.37
C PRO A 56 -14.85 5.21 -0.28
N CYS A 57 -14.41 5.22 -1.54
CA CYS A 57 -13.96 3.99 -2.22
C CYS A 57 -12.63 3.47 -1.65
N ILE A 58 -11.71 4.37 -1.28
CA ILE A 58 -10.42 4.00 -0.70
C ILE A 58 -10.62 3.51 0.73
N ARG A 59 -11.49 4.16 1.50
CA ARG A 59 -11.91 3.70 2.83
C ARG A 59 -12.45 2.28 2.79
N LYS A 60 -13.39 1.99 1.90
CA LYS A 60 -13.95 0.62 1.73
C LYS A 60 -12.88 -0.41 1.39
N LYS A 61 -11.91 -0.05 0.55
CA LYS A 61 -10.77 -0.91 0.21
C LYS A 61 -9.88 -1.17 1.43
N ALA A 62 -9.62 -0.15 2.25
CA ALA A 62 -8.84 -0.27 3.48
C ALA A 62 -9.55 -1.14 4.53
N GLU A 63 -10.85 -0.93 4.74
CA GLU A 63 -11.68 -1.75 5.64
C GLU A 63 -11.66 -3.23 5.23
N TRP A 64 -11.83 -3.52 3.94
CA TRP A 64 -11.71 -4.88 3.42
C TRP A 64 -10.32 -5.47 3.67
N ALA A 65 -9.25 -4.72 3.41
CA ALA A 65 -7.88 -5.20 3.64
C ALA A 65 -7.63 -5.51 5.12
N LEU A 66 -8.13 -4.68 6.04
CA LEU A 66 -8.03 -4.93 7.48
C LEU A 66 -8.78 -6.21 7.90
N GLN A 67 -9.97 -6.43 7.35
CA GLN A 67 -10.80 -7.59 7.67
C GLN A 67 -10.18 -8.92 7.23
N TRP A 68 -9.53 -8.94 6.06
CA TRP A 68 -9.14 -10.19 5.41
C TRP A 68 -7.63 -10.42 5.34
N ILE A 69 -6.82 -9.37 5.31
CA ILE A 69 -5.36 -9.48 5.16
C ILE A 69 -4.65 -9.26 6.49
N SER A 70 -5.15 -8.35 7.34
CA SER A 70 -4.55 -8.07 8.65
C SER A 70 -5.05 -8.98 9.78
N ASN A 71 -6.17 -9.67 9.56
CA ASN A 71 -6.76 -10.57 10.56
C ASN A 71 -5.98 -11.88 10.66
N ARG A 72 -5.39 -12.16 11.83
CA ARG A 72 -4.64 -13.41 12.09
C ARG A 72 -5.50 -14.68 12.07
N LYS A 73 -6.82 -14.56 12.22
CA LYS A 73 -7.78 -15.68 12.14
C LYS A 73 -8.46 -15.79 10.77
N ALA A 74 -8.21 -14.86 9.85
CA ALA A 74 -8.66 -15.06 8.49
C ALA A 74 -7.97 -16.30 7.92
N LEU A 75 -8.69 -17.06 7.10
CA LEU A 75 -8.21 -18.29 6.46
C LEU A 75 -7.08 -18.05 5.44
N PHE A 76 -6.67 -16.78 5.27
CA PHE A 76 -5.64 -16.29 4.37
C PHE A 76 -4.78 -15.22 5.09
#